data_AF-A0A418DFI1-F1
#
_entry.id   AF-A0A418DFI1-F1
#
_cell.length_a   1.000
_cell.length_b   1.000
_cell.length_c   1.000
_cell.angle_alpha   90.00
_cell.angle_beta   90.00
_cell.angle_gamma   90.00
#
_symmetry.space_group_name_H-M   'P 1'
#
loop_
_entity.id
_entity.type
_entity.pdbx_description
1 polymer ?
#
loop_
_entity_poly.entity_id
_entity_poly.type
_entity_poly.pdbx_seq_one_letter_code
_entity_poly.pdbx_strand_id
1 'polypeptide(L)'
;MISIDMRWRCVVLVQVYGIETGCVCLLLGISERSVTRFNKMFSTTGHVCNTKRRVWVKRWPPEVNSWVSEYAIAHPCFYIEELEEALRLQFPSLNNISASSICRALMHDRGLTRK
;
A
#
# COMPACT_ATOMS: atom_id res chain seq x y z
N MET A 1 -6.69 6.11 -11.55
CA MET A 1 -5.45 6.63 -10.91
C MET A 1 -4.76 7.54 -11.92
N ILE A 2 -4.50 8.82 -11.62
CA ILE A 2 -3.88 9.76 -12.59
C ILE A 2 -2.45 9.29 -12.90
N SER A 3 -2.11 9.19 -14.19
CA SER A 3 -0.79 8.75 -14.67
C SER A 3 0.33 9.66 -14.19
N ILE A 4 1.56 9.15 -14.09
CA ILE A 4 2.69 9.95 -13.59
C ILE A 4 3.02 11.12 -14.51
N ASP A 5 2.90 10.92 -15.83
CA ASP A 5 3.11 11.96 -16.84
C ASP A 5 2.13 13.12 -16.65
N MET A 6 0.86 12.81 -16.37
CA MET A 6 -0.16 13.82 -16.15
C MET A 6 0.10 14.63 -14.87
N ARG A 7 0.67 14.01 -13.83
CA ARG A 7 1.06 14.72 -12.60
C ARG A 7 2.22 15.68 -12.84
N TRP A 8 3.22 15.24 -13.60
CA TRP A 8 4.34 16.10 -14.00
C TRP A 8 3.87 17.24 -14.89
N ARG A 9 2.97 16.96 -15.84
CA ARG A 9 2.36 17.99 -16.68
C ARG A 9 1.64 19.04 -15.84
N CYS A 10 0.86 18.60 -14.84
CA CYS A 10 0.21 19.50 -13.90
C CYS A 10 1.20 20.41 -13.16
N VAL A 11 2.31 19.87 -12.66
CA VAL A 11 3.33 20.66 -11.94
C VAL A 11 4.02 21.64 -12.88
N VAL A 12 4.38 21.24 -14.10
CA VAL A 12 5.01 22.13 -15.07
C VAL A 12 4.09 23.31 -15.42
N LEU A 13 2.79 23.06 -15.65
CA LEU A 13 1.83 24.13 -15.95
C LEU A 13 1.73 25.16 -14.83
N VAL A 14 1.74 24.73 -13.57
CA VAL A 14 1.63 25.64 -12.42
C VAL A 14 2.97 26.30 -12.08
N GLN A 15 4.03 25.51 -11.89
CA GLN A 15 5.30 26.00 -11.33
C GLN A 15 6.22 26.66 -12.36
N VAL A 16 6.21 26.18 -13.62
CA VAL A 16 7.09 26.69 -14.67
C VAL A 16 6.37 27.74 -15.51
N TYR A 17 5.15 27.44 -15.93
CA TYR A 17 4.37 28.35 -16.78
C TYR A 17 3.51 29.35 -16.01
N GLY A 18 3.41 29.23 -14.67
CA GLY A 18 2.65 30.17 -13.84
C GLY A 18 1.14 30.17 -14.12
N ILE A 19 0.59 29.09 -14.70
CA ILE A 19 -0.82 29.01 -15.05
C ILE A 19 -1.63 28.80 -13.77
N GLU A 20 -2.72 29.56 -13.63
CA GLU A 20 -3.63 29.46 -12.50
C GLU A 20 -4.20 28.04 -12.36
N THR A 21 -4.30 27.57 -11.11
CA THR A 21 -4.76 26.21 -10.78
C THR A 21 -6.14 25.91 -11.36
N GLY A 22 -7.06 26.89 -11.38
CA GLY A 22 -8.39 26.76 -11.99
C GLY A 22 -8.31 26.41 -13.48
N CYS A 23 -7.47 27.13 -14.24
CA CYS A 23 -7.23 26.82 -15.65
C CYS A 23 -6.61 25.44 -15.84
N VAL A 24 -5.67 25.03 -14.99
CA VAL A 24 -5.06 23.70 -15.06
C VAL A 24 -6.08 22.58 -14.80
N CYS A 25 -7.02 22.80 -13.87
CA CYS A 25 -8.12 21.85 -13.62
C CYS A 25 -8.96 21.63 -14.87
N LEU A 26 -9.33 22.71 -15.55
CA LEU A 26 -10.11 22.67 -16.79
C LEU A 26 -9.32 22.03 -17.94
N LEU A 27 -8.06 22.43 -18.14
CA LEU A 27 -7.21 21.94 -19.23
C LEU A 27 -6.89 20.44 -19.12
N LEU A 28 -6.62 19.95 -17.91
CA LEU A 28 -6.21 18.56 -17.69
C LEU A 28 -7.38 17.66 -17.26
N GLY A 29 -8.57 18.21 -17.01
CA GLY A 29 -9.73 17.44 -16.52
C GLY A 29 -9.49 16.80 -15.15
N ILE A 30 -8.68 17.44 -14.30
CA ILE A 30 -8.34 16.93 -12.97
C ILE A 30 -8.92 17.82 -11.88
N SER A 31 -9.27 17.21 -10.74
CA SER A 31 -9.81 17.96 -9.61
C SER A 31 -8.76 18.89 -8.99
N GLU A 32 -9.22 20.02 -8.47
CA GLU A 32 -8.38 20.99 -7.75
C GLU A 32 -7.60 20.34 -6.61
N ARG A 33 -8.25 19.43 -5.86
CA ARG A 33 -7.60 18.64 -4.80
C ARG A 33 -6.37 17.87 -5.33
N SER A 34 -6.44 17.35 -6.56
CA SER A 34 -5.33 16.64 -7.19
C SER A 34 -4.22 17.60 -7.61
N VAL A 35 -4.57 18.74 -8.24
CA VAL A 35 -3.63 19.80 -8.62
C VAL A 35 -2.84 20.28 -7.40
N THR A 36 -3.55 20.66 -6.34
CA THR A 36 -2.96 21.14 -5.08
C THR A 36 -2.07 20.08 -4.45
N ARG A 37 -2.51 18.81 -4.46
CA ARG A 37 -1.70 17.69 -3.94
C ARG A 37 -0.41 17.49 -4.73
N PHE A 38 -0.45 17.50 -6.06
CA PHE A 38 0.75 17.29 -6.88
C PHE A 38 1.75 18.42 -6.73
N ASN A 39 1.27 19.67 -6.75
CA ASN A 39 2.10 20.84 -6.51
C ASN A 39 2.70 20.84 -5.11
N LYS A 40 1.90 20.52 -4.07
CA LYS A 40 2.42 20.38 -2.70
C LYS A 40 3.49 19.30 -2.59
N MET A 41 3.29 18.13 -3.22
CA MET A 41 4.30 17.06 -3.23
C MET A 41 5.59 17.53 -3.91
N PHE A 42 5.49 18.20 -5.05
CA PHE A 42 6.66 18.78 -5.71
C PHE A 42 7.37 19.83 -4.84
N SER A 43 6.65 20.78 -4.25
CA SER A 43 7.26 21.80 -3.36
C SER A 43 7.88 21.21 -2.10
N THR A 44 7.38 20.06 -1.61
CA THR A 44 7.88 19.44 -0.37
C THR A 44 9.05 18.48 -0.63
N THR A 45 8.97 17.66 -1.68
CA THR A 45 9.91 16.54 -1.90
C THR A 45 10.56 16.56 -3.29
N GLY A 46 10.27 17.55 -4.13
CA GLY A 46 10.77 17.62 -5.51
C GLY A 46 10.18 16.59 -6.46
N HIS A 47 9.17 15.81 -6.04
CA HIS A 47 8.63 14.70 -6.83
C HIS A 47 7.11 14.59 -6.71
N VAL A 48 6.43 14.20 -7.79
CA VAL A 48 4.95 14.04 -7.85
C VAL A 48 4.46 12.63 -7.54
N CYS A 49 5.36 11.77 -7.06
CA CYS A 49 5.03 10.40 -6.68
C CYS A 49 5.62 10.09 -5.31
N ASN A 50 4.91 9.25 -4.57
CA ASN A 50 5.38 8.78 -3.29
C ASN A 50 6.30 7.59 -3.57
N THR A 51 7.58 7.83 -3.83
CA THR A 51 8.59 6.79 -4.07
C THR A 51 8.78 5.90 -2.83
N LYS A 52 8.50 6.43 -1.64
CA LYS A 52 8.48 5.63 -0.42
C LYS A 52 7.16 4.87 -0.37
N ARG A 53 7.16 3.66 -0.93
CA ARG A 53 6.22 2.61 -0.50
C ARG A 53 6.30 2.62 1.03
N ARG A 54 5.21 2.97 1.72
CA ARG A 54 5.18 2.94 3.18
C ARG A 54 5.64 1.55 3.58
N VAL A 55 6.84 1.44 4.17
CA VAL A 55 7.27 0.21 4.82
C VAL A 55 6.25 -0.01 5.91
N TRP A 56 5.37 -0.98 5.69
CA TRP A 56 4.24 -1.22 6.57
C TRP A 56 4.84 -1.86 7.83
N VAL A 57 5.08 -1.04 8.86
CA VAL A 57 5.67 -1.44 10.15
C VAL A 57 4.86 -2.55 10.84
N LYS A 58 3.63 -2.83 10.37
CA LYS A 58 2.74 -3.87 10.88
C LYS A 58 2.79 -5.20 10.09
N ARG A 59 3.78 -5.42 9.23
CA ARG A 59 3.97 -6.74 8.61
C ARG A 59 4.55 -7.72 9.62
N TRP A 60 4.14 -8.97 9.53
CA TRP A 60 4.75 -10.04 10.33
C TRP A 60 6.26 -10.11 10.07
N PRO A 61 7.07 -10.41 11.10
CA PRO A 61 8.47 -10.71 10.92
C PRO A 61 8.68 -11.82 9.87
N PRO A 62 9.84 -11.88 9.20
CA PRO A 62 10.14 -12.91 8.21
C PRO A 62 9.98 -14.34 8.75
N GLU A 63 10.31 -14.55 10.02
CA GLU A 63 10.22 -15.85 10.69
C GLU A 63 8.77 -16.37 10.79
N VAL A 64 7.86 -15.55 11.33
CA VAL A 64 6.41 -15.83 11.36
C VAL A 64 5.90 -16.15 9.95
N ASN A 65 6.35 -15.35 9.00
CA ASN A 65 6.01 -15.48 7.60
C ASN A 65 6.46 -16.82 7.00
N SER A 66 7.66 -17.30 7.30
CA SER A 66 8.13 -18.63 6.86
C SER A 66 7.29 -19.74 7.49
N TRP A 67 7.08 -19.65 8.80
CA TRP A 67 6.31 -20.64 9.56
C TRP A 67 4.86 -20.77 9.05
N VAL A 68 4.17 -19.66 8.78
CA VAL A 68 2.80 -19.68 8.22
C VAL A 68 2.75 -20.37 6.85
N SER A 69 3.79 -20.23 6.03
CA SER A 69 3.84 -20.95 4.76
C SER A 69 4.04 -22.44 4.92
N GLU A 70 4.90 -22.87 5.85
CA GLU A 70 5.08 -24.29 6.16
C GLU A 70 3.78 -24.88 6.72
N TYR A 71 3.10 -24.16 7.61
CA TYR A 71 1.80 -24.54 8.15
C TYR A 71 0.75 -24.70 7.04
N ALA A 72 0.63 -23.72 6.12
CA ALA A 72 -0.34 -23.79 5.03
C ALA A 72 -0.05 -24.92 4.02
N ILE A 73 1.22 -25.30 3.84
CA ILE A 73 1.60 -26.46 3.00
C ILE A 73 1.23 -27.76 3.71
N ALA A 74 1.53 -27.86 5.02
CA ALA A 74 1.24 -29.04 5.81
C ALA A 74 -0.28 -29.25 5.98
N HIS A 75 -1.06 -28.17 6.03
CA HIS A 75 -2.49 -28.18 6.32
C HIS A 75 -3.22 -27.39 5.23
N PRO A 76 -3.53 -27.95 4.06
CA PRO A 76 -4.08 -27.17 2.93
C PRO A 76 -5.53 -26.68 3.12
N CYS A 77 -6.26 -27.21 4.11
CA CYS A 77 -7.68 -26.93 4.36
C CYS A 77 -7.94 -26.37 5.77
N PHE A 78 -6.95 -25.71 6.37
CA PHE A 78 -7.08 -25.12 7.70
C PHE A 78 -8.14 -24.01 7.77
N TYR A 79 -8.77 -23.86 8.94
CA TYR A 79 -9.59 -22.71 9.28
C TYR A 79 -8.74 -21.56 9.82
N ILE A 80 -9.22 -20.32 9.67
CA ILE A 80 -8.47 -19.13 10.12
C ILE A 80 -8.26 -19.16 11.64
N GLU A 81 -9.25 -19.67 12.38
CA GLU A 81 -9.22 -19.86 13.82
C GLU A 81 -8.11 -20.84 14.24
N GLU A 82 -7.94 -21.94 13.50
CA GLU A 82 -6.87 -22.93 13.75
C GLU A 82 -5.48 -22.30 13.56
N LEU A 83 -5.32 -21.50 12.50
CA LEU A 83 -4.08 -20.76 12.27
C LEU A 83 -3.85 -19.67 13.33
N GLU A 84 -4.91 -18.99 13.78
CA GLU A 84 -4.81 -17.99 14.84
C GLU A 84 -4.35 -18.62 16.17
N GLU A 85 -4.93 -19.76 16.56
CA GLU A 85 -4.50 -20.50 17.75
C GLU A 85 -3.06 -20.98 17.63
N ALA A 86 -2.68 -21.56 16.48
CA ALA A 86 -1.32 -22.03 16.26
C ALA A 86 -0.30 -20.88 16.26
N LEU A 87 -0.67 -19.70 15.75
CA LEU A 87 0.13 -18.48 15.83
C LEU A 87 0.28 -17.96 17.27
N ARG A 88 -0.78 -18.01 18.09
CA ARG A 88 -0.69 -17.64 19.52
C ARG A 88 0.26 -18.55 20.29
N LEU A 89 0.25 -19.84 19.96
CA LEU A 89 1.10 -20.83 20.60
C LEU A 89 2.56 -20.66 20.20
N GLN A 90 2.85 -20.48 18.90
CA GLN A 90 4.22 -20.35 18.42
C GLN A 90 4.83 -18.97 18.59
N PHE A 91 4.03 -17.91 18.50
CA PHE A 91 4.50 -16.53 18.62
C PHE A 91 3.68 -15.75 19.66
N PRO A 92 3.85 -16.01 20.98
CA PRO A 92 3.05 -15.36 22.03
C PRO A 92 3.17 -13.83 22.07
N SER A 93 4.28 -13.28 21.58
CA SER A 93 4.52 -11.83 21.51
C SER A 93 3.91 -11.17 20.26
N LEU A 94 3.28 -11.93 19.38
CA LEU A 94 2.73 -11.44 18.12
C LEU A 94 1.30 -10.90 18.32
N ASN A 95 1.17 -9.57 18.33
CA ASN A 95 -0.09 -8.90 18.68
C ASN A 95 -1.04 -8.66 17.49
N ASN A 96 -0.59 -8.85 16.25
CA ASN A 96 -1.36 -8.56 15.03
C ASN A 96 -1.88 -9.82 14.34
N ILE A 97 -2.59 -10.66 15.10
CA ILE A 97 -3.07 -11.98 14.66
C ILE A 97 -4.60 -12.08 14.58
N SER A 98 -5.33 -10.96 14.55
CA SER A 98 -6.76 -11.01 14.30
C SER A 98 -7.05 -11.72 12.98
N ALA A 99 -8.19 -12.40 12.85
CA ALA A 99 -8.63 -13.04 11.61
C ALA A 99 -8.47 -12.12 10.38
N SER A 100 -8.81 -10.83 10.52
CA SER A 100 -8.62 -9.82 9.47
C SER A 100 -7.15 -9.58 9.10
N SER A 101 -6.24 -9.60 10.06
CA SER A 101 -4.80 -9.46 9.84
C SER A 101 -4.21 -10.70 9.17
N ILE A 102 -4.64 -11.88 9.60
CA ILE A 102 -4.25 -13.17 9.01
C ILE A 102 -4.72 -13.24 7.55
N CYS A 103 -6.00 -13.02 7.28
CA CYS A 103 -6.56 -13.02 5.93
C CYS A 103 -5.84 -12.03 5.01
N ARG A 104 -5.52 -10.83 5.51
CA ARG A 104 -4.77 -9.83 4.75
C ARG A 104 -3.35 -10.31 4.43
N ALA A 105 -2.65 -10.92 5.39
CA ALA A 105 -1.29 -11.44 5.20
C ALA A 105 -1.28 -12.57 4.15
N LEU A 106 -2.21 -13.52 4.24
CA LEU A 106 -2.33 -14.64 3.31
C LEU A 106 -2.65 -14.17 1.88
N MET A 107 -3.62 -13.26 1.72
CA MET A 107 -4.06 -12.79 0.40
C MET A 107 -3.09 -11.81 -0.26
N HIS A 108 -2.63 -10.78 0.46
CA HIS A 108 -1.92 -9.66 -0.15
C HIS A 108 -0.40 -9.76 -0.04
N ASP A 109 0.11 -10.31 1.06
CA ASP A 109 1.56 -10.38 1.27
C ASP A 109 2.15 -11.70 0.74
N ARG A 110 1.34 -12.76 0.60
CA ARG A 110 1.82 -14.08 0.13
C ARG A 110 1.25 -14.55 -1.19
N GLY A 111 0.17 -13.95 -1.68
CA GLY A 111 -0.43 -14.37 -2.96
C GLY A 111 -0.75 -15.86 -2.97
N LEU A 112 -1.24 -16.40 -1.84
CA LEU A 112 -1.81 -17.75 -1.75
C LEU A 112 -3.14 -17.78 -2.52
N THR A 113 -3.10 -17.41 -3.80
CA THR A 113 -4.15 -17.70 -4.74
C THR A 113 -3.93 -19.13 -5.20
N ARG A 114 -4.93 -19.97 -4.94
CA ARG A 114 -5.03 -21.33 -5.51
C ARG A 114 -4.66 -21.25 -6.99
N LYS A 115 -3.63 -21.99 -7.43
CA LYS A 115 -3.35 -22.20 -8.85
C LYS A 115 -4.55 -22.90 -9.50
#